data_AF-A0A350EVI5-F1
#
_entry.id   AF-A0A350EVI5-F1
#
_cell.length_a   1.000
_cell.length_b   1.000
_cell.length_c   1.000
_cell.angle_alpha   90.00
_cell.angle_beta   90.00
_cell.angle_gamma   90.00
#
_symmetry.space_group_name_H-M   'P 1'
#
loop_
_entity.id
_entity.type
_entity.pdbx_description
1 polymer ?
#
loop_
_entity_poly.entity_id
_entity_poly.type
_entity_poly.pdbx_seq_one_letter_code
_entity_poly.pdbx_strand_id
1 'polypeptide(L)'
;MDTDATTAVAEMTRRNFLRRTGLGFGAAMLGSLLAEGAGTSIGPRPHFAPRARRVIYIHLIGAPSQLDLFDPKPELDKWDGRPCPEEFIAGKRFAFLRGHPNLAASRYAFQNCGRSGAPFSELLPHLGQVADELCFIRSLQTDEFNHAPAQLFLHTGFGRLGRPGFGSWVTYGLGSENRDLPSYVVLQSGPLAGAGANLWNAGFLPTVHQGIPFRAGGEPVYYLNNPADRERADQRVPRRGR
;
A
#
# COMPACT_ATOMS: atom_id res chain seq x y z
N MET A 1 5.97 23.97 75.10
CA MET A 1 6.16 22.51 75.26
C MET A 1 4.82 22.02 75.78
N ASP A 2 3.94 21.42 74.99
CA ASP A 2 4.15 20.53 73.85
C ASP A 2 3.27 20.87 72.65
N THR A 3 3.90 20.83 71.48
CA THR A 3 3.28 20.79 70.16
C THR A 3 2.81 19.37 69.89
N ASP A 4 1.50 19.13 70.05
CA ASP A 4 0.91 17.82 69.75
C ASP A 4 0.80 17.64 68.23
N ALA A 5 1.70 16.81 67.72
CA ALA A 5 1.80 16.40 66.32
C ALA A 5 0.69 15.40 65.95
N THR A 6 -0.58 15.81 66.06
CA THR A 6 -1.73 14.91 65.85
C THR A 6 -2.83 15.51 64.98
N THR A 7 -2.50 16.48 64.12
CA THR A 7 -3.45 17.05 63.16
C THR A 7 -2.96 16.90 61.71
N ALA A 8 -2.75 15.67 61.26
CA ALA A 8 -2.43 15.41 59.85
C ALA A 8 -2.84 14.03 59.32
N VAL A 9 -3.84 13.38 59.92
CA VAL A 9 -4.56 12.29 59.24
C VAL A 9 -6.01 12.73 59.13
N ALA A 10 -6.28 13.62 58.17
CA ALA A 10 -7.65 13.91 57.77
C ALA A 10 -8.32 12.57 57.45
N GLU A 11 -9.37 12.21 58.20
CA GLU A 11 -10.14 11.00 57.95
C GLU A 11 -10.51 10.95 56.47
N MET A 12 -9.87 10.03 55.75
CA MET A 12 -10.12 9.86 54.34
C MET A 12 -11.45 9.14 54.20
N THR A 13 -12.55 9.90 54.30
CA THR A 13 -13.90 9.36 54.21
C THR A 13 -14.03 8.56 52.90
N ARG A 14 -14.75 7.43 52.93
CA ARG A 14 -14.94 6.59 51.73
C ARG A 14 -15.36 7.39 50.50
N ARG A 15 -16.19 8.43 50.69
CA ARG A 15 -16.60 9.36 49.65
C ARG A 15 -15.44 10.20 49.10
N ASN A 16 -14.57 10.75 49.94
CA ASN A 16 -13.39 11.50 49.50
C ASN A 16 -12.34 10.59 48.84
N PHE A 17 -12.15 9.38 49.38
CA PHE A 17 -11.30 8.36 48.76
C PHE A 17 -11.80 8.01 47.36
N LEU A 18 -13.07 7.59 47.21
CA LEU A 18 -13.66 7.23 45.91
C LEU A 18 -13.71 8.40 44.93
N ARG A 19 -13.93 9.63 45.41
CA ARG A 19 -13.93 10.83 44.56
C ARG A 19 -12.52 11.15 44.03
N ARG A 20 -11.49 11.04 44.88
CA ARG A 20 -10.10 11.29 44.49
C ARG A 20 -9.53 10.18 43.61
N THR A 21 -9.79 8.91 43.95
CA THR A 21 -9.33 7.76 43.15
C THR A 21 -10.10 7.62 41.85
N GLY A 22 -11.41 7.88 41.84
CA GLY A 22 -12.23 7.85 40.61
C GLY A 22 -11.80 8.91 39.59
N LEU A 23 -11.48 10.13 40.05
CA LEU A 23 -10.94 11.18 39.17
C LEU A 23 -9.51 10.86 38.69
N GLY A 24 -8.64 10.33 39.55
CA GLY A 24 -7.29 9.92 39.16
C GLY A 24 -7.27 8.75 38.17
N PHE A 25 -8.11 7.74 38.39
CA PHE A 25 -8.26 6.60 37.49
C PHE A 25 -8.91 7.02 36.17
N GLY A 26 -9.95 7.88 36.21
CA GLY A 26 -10.56 8.45 35.01
C GLY A 26 -9.58 9.29 34.19
N ALA A 27 -8.75 10.11 34.83
CA ALA A 27 -7.71 10.89 34.17
C ALA A 27 -6.61 10.00 33.58
N ALA A 28 -6.21 8.92 34.27
CA ALA A 28 -5.26 7.95 33.74
C ALA A 28 -5.83 7.16 32.54
N MET A 29 -7.10 6.75 32.60
CA MET A 29 -7.77 6.12 31.46
C MET A 29 -7.93 7.10 30.29
N LEU A 30 -8.34 8.35 30.54
CA LEU A 30 -8.44 9.37 29.50
C LEU A 30 -7.06 9.69 28.92
N GLY A 31 -6.02 9.77 29.74
CA GLY A 31 -4.63 9.92 29.29
C GLY A 31 -4.16 8.74 28.44
N SER A 32 -4.54 7.51 28.79
CA SER A 32 -4.28 6.32 27.98
C SER A 32 -5.04 6.36 26.65
N LEU A 33 -6.33 6.72 26.67
CA LEU A 33 -7.16 6.82 25.46
C LEU A 33 -6.72 7.98 24.55
N LEU A 34 -6.29 9.10 25.12
CA LEU A 34 -5.71 10.21 24.35
C LEU A 34 -4.32 9.85 23.81
N ALA A 35 -3.51 9.07 24.53
CA ALA A 35 -2.26 8.54 24.02
C ALA A 35 -2.48 7.49 22.90
N GLU A 36 -3.58 6.74 22.95
CA GLU A 36 -4.00 5.85 21.87
C GLU A 36 -4.58 6.63 20.67
N GLY A 37 -5.44 7.62 20.93
CA GLY A 37 -6.06 8.48 19.90
C GLY A 37 -5.09 9.47 19.24
N ALA A 38 -3.99 9.83 19.91
CA ALA A 38 -2.90 10.63 19.36
C ALA A 38 -1.97 9.83 18.42
N GLY A 39 -2.35 8.61 18.02
CA GLY A 39 -1.61 7.83 17.04
C GLY A 39 -0.28 7.35 17.59
N THR A 40 -0.30 6.58 18.68
CA THR A 40 0.81 5.68 18.97
C THR A 40 0.84 4.59 17.90
N SER A 41 1.46 4.92 16.76
CA SER A 41 1.75 3.98 15.70
C SER A 41 2.45 2.76 16.30
N ILE A 42 1.94 1.56 16.04
CA ILE A 42 2.73 0.35 16.25
C ILE A 42 3.77 0.34 15.13
N GLY A 43 4.92 0.95 15.40
CA GLY A 43 5.98 1.17 14.43
C GLY A 43 6.67 2.52 14.64
N PRO A 44 7.86 2.70 14.03
CA PRO A 44 8.58 3.98 14.09
C PRO A 44 7.66 5.10 13.60
N ARG A 45 7.63 6.21 14.36
CA ARG A 45 6.90 7.41 13.95
C ARG A 45 7.51 7.94 12.66
N PRO A 46 6.68 8.42 11.71
CA PRO A 46 7.22 9.01 10.49
C PRO A 46 8.06 10.24 10.83
N HIS A 47 9.18 10.40 10.13
CA HIS A 47 10.11 11.53 10.34
C HIS A 47 9.48 12.89 10.04
N PHE A 48 8.44 12.92 9.20
CA PHE A 48 7.71 14.11 8.81
C PHE A 48 6.21 13.90 9.00
N ALA A 49 5.47 14.98 9.20
CA ALA A 49 4.00 14.91 9.23
C ALA A 49 3.47 14.45 7.86
N PRO A 50 2.73 13.33 7.80
CA PRO A 50 2.23 12.80 6.53
C PRO A 50 1.16 13.71 5.96
N ARG A 51 1.21 13.97 4.64
CA ARG A 51 0.16 14.72 3.92
C ARG A 51 -0.95 13.81 3.39
N ALA A 52 -0.61 12.58 3.06
CA ALA A 52 -1.57 11.55 2.65
C ALA A 52 -1.93 10.66 3.84
N ARG A 53 -3.20 10.25 3.93
CA ARG A 53 -3.66 9.33 4.98
C ARG A 53 -3.65 7.86 4.55
N ARG A 54 -3.97 7.62 3.27
CA ARG A 54 -4.13 6.28 2.69
C ARG A 54 -3.66 6.30 1.24
N VAL A 55 -3.09 5.20 0.79
CA VAL A 55 -2.67 4.99 -0.60
C VAL A 55 -3.33 3.71 -1.09
N ILE A 56 -4.04 3.82 -2.22
CA ILE A 56 -4.57 2.67 -2.96
C ILE A 56 -3.78 2.59 -4.25
N TYR A 57 -3.19 1.42 -4.51
CA TYR A 57 -2.43 1.17 -5.73
C TYR A 57 -3.03 -0.03 -6.46
N ILE A 58 -3.34 0.18 -7.73
CA ILE A 58 -3.92 -0.83 -8.61
C ILE A 58 -2.86 -1.18 -9.66
N HIS A 59 -2.33 -2.40 -9.58
CA HIS A 59 -1.43 -2.94 -10.60
C HIS A 59 -2.19 -3.90 -11.50
N LEU A 60 -2.28 -3.57 -12.78
CA LEU A 60 -3.01 -4.36 -13.76
C LEU A 60 -2.02 -5.19 -14.60
N ILE A 61 -1.81 -6.45 -14.20
CA ILE A 61 -0.96 -7.38 -14.96
C ILE A 61 -1.72 -7.83 -16.20
N GLY A 62 -1.11 -7.65 -17.38
CA GLY A 62 -1.76 -7.95 -18.66
C GLY A 62 -2.80 -6.91 -19.09
N ALA A 63 -2.72 -5.70 -18.54
CA ALA A 63 -3.55 -4.58 -18.99
C ALA A 63 -3.33 -4.26 -20.48
N PRO A 64 -4.30 -3.59 -21.13
CA PRO A 64 -4.07 -2.98 -22.42
C PRO A 64 -2.88 -2.00 -22.37
N SER A 65 -2.22 -1.82 -23.51
CA SER A 65 -1.09 -0.89 -23.64
C SER A 65 -1.51 0.53 -23.28
N GLN A 66 -0.65 1.28 -22.59
CA GLN A 66 -0.88 2.72 -22.36
C GLN A 66 -1.05 3.51 -23.66
N LEU A 67 -0.44 3.02 -24.76
CA LEU A 67 -0.55 3.59 -26.10
C LEU A 67 -1.98 3.48 -26.65
N ASP A 68 -2.73 2.47 -26.20
CA ASP A 68 -4.13 2.24 -26.57
C ASP A 68 -5.11 2.93 -25.61
N LEU A 69 -4.63 3.45 -24.47
CA LEU A 69 -5.47 3.95 -23.38
C LEU A 69 -5.42 5.48 -23.22
N PHE A 70 -4.23 6.06 -23.02
CA PHE A 70 -4.11 7.48 -22.62
C PHE A 70 -2.78 8.16 -23.01
N ASP A 71 -1.94 7.49 -23.80
CA ASP A 71 -0.68 8.04 -24.28
C ASP A 71 -0.48 7.76 -25.78
N PRO A 72 -1.35 8.31 -26.65
CA PRO A 72 -1.24 8.09 -28.08
C PRO A 72 0.10 8.60 -28.61
N LYS A 73 0.69 7.87 -29.56
CA LYS A 73 1.96 8.21 -30.20
C LYS A 73 1.73 8.39 -31.71
N PRO A 74 1.43 9.61 -32.18
CA PRO A 74 1.14 9.85 -33.60
C PRO A 74 2.26 9.43 -34.57
N GLU A 75 3.50 9.37 -34.10
CA GLU A 75 4.60 8.85 -34.91
C GLU A 75 4.43 7.36 -35.21
N LEU A 76 3.88 6.58 -34.28
CA LEU A 76 3.67 5.14 -34.43
C LEU A 76 2.67 4.83 -35.56
N ASP A 77 1.71 5.73 -35.82
CA ASP A 77 0.75 5.61 -36.92
C ASP A 77 1.43 5.51 -38.29
N LYS A 78 2.58 6.20 -38.46
CA LYS A 78 3.37 6.15 -39.70
C LYS A 78 4.10 4.82 -39.88
N TRP A 79 4.33 4.10 -38.78
CA TRP A 79 5.06 2.85 -38.71
C TRP A 79 4.14 1.63 -38.60
N ASP A 80 2.83 1.81 -38.61
CA ASP A 80 1.88 0.70 -38.49
C ASP A 80 2.09 -0.35 -39.58
N GLY A 81 2.19 -1.61 -39.17
CA GLY A 81 2.44 -2.76 -40.03
C GLY A 81 3.86 -2.85 -40.60
N ARG A 82 4.74 -1.86 -40.36
CA ARG A 82 6.13 -1.87 -40.85
C ARG A 82 7.05 -2.66 -39.91
N PRO A 83 8.14 -3.27 -40.42
CA PRO A 83 9.12 -3.91 -39.56
C PRO A 83 9.72 -2.91 -38.58
N CYS A 84 9.91 -3.35 -37.33
CA CYS A 84 10.54 -2.55 -36.27
C CYS A 84 11.97 -2.18 -36.67
N PRO A 85 12.40 -0.91 -36.58
CA PRO A 85 13.78 -0.54 -36.90
C PRO A 85 14.80 -1.33 -36.06
N GLU A 86 15.91 -1.72 -36.71
CA GLU A 86 16.93 -2.60 -36.12
C GLU A 86 17.50 -2.02 -34.81
N GLU A 87 17.66 -0.70 -34.73
CA GLU A 87 18.15 0.02 -33.55
C GLU A 87 17.36 -0.28 -32.25
N PHE A 88 16.08 -0.64 -32.35
CA PHE A 88 15.25 -0.94 -31.18
C PHE A 88 15.34 -2.40 -30.73
N ILE A 89 15.78 -3.31 -31.59
CA ILE A 89 15.83 -4.76 -31.34
C ILE A 89 17.26 -5.32 -31.31
N ALA A 90 18.24 -4.58 -31.83
CA ALA A 90 19.63 -4.99 -31.89
C ALA A 90 20.16 -5.35 -30.50
N GLY A 91 20.77 -6.53 -30.38
CA GLY A 91 21.32 -7.03 -29.12
C GLY A 91 20.27 -7.51 -28.09
N LYS A 92 18.97 -7.43 -28.40
CA LYS A 92 17.90 -7.92 -27.52
C LYS A 92 17.46 -9.32 -27.91
N ARG A 93 17.29 -10.18 -26.92
CA ARG A 93 16.75 -11.54 -27.11
C ARG A 93 15.34 -11.62 -26.54
N PHE A 94 14.35 -11.65 -27.42
CA PHE A 94 12.96 -11.80 -27.03
C PHE A 94 12.63 -13.27 -26.74
N ALA A 95 11.97 -13.53 -25.61
CA ALA A 95 11.64 -14.89 -25.20
C ALA A 95 10.54 -15.54 -26.06
N PHE A 96 9.60 -14.73 -26.55
CA PHE A 96 8.37 -15.22 -27.21
C PHE A 96 8.20 -14.74 -28.66
N LEU A 97 8.92 -13.70 -29.07
CA LEU A 97 8.87 -13.21 -30.45
C LEU A 97 9.82 -14.02 -31.33
N ARG A 98 9.30 -14.51 -32.44
CA ARG A 98 10.07 -15.18 -33.50
C ARG A 98 10.13 -14.29 -34.73
N GLY A 99 11.32 -14.18 -35.33
CA GLY A 99 11.52 -13.34 -36.51
C GLY A 99 11.54 -11.85 -36.18
N HIS A 100 11.37 -11.04 -37.23
CA HIS A 100 11.41 -9.58 -37.16
C HIS A 100 10.01 -9.03 -36.88
N PRO A 101 9.75 -8.42 -35.71
CA PRO A 101 8.42 -7.95 -35.39
C PRO A 101 8.04 -6.71 -36.21
N ASN A 102 6.76 -6.62 -36.57
CA ASN A 102 6.19 -5.37 -37.10
C ASN A 102 5.71 -4.51 -35.94
N LEU A 103 5.78 -3.19 -36.13
CA LEU A 103 5.18 -2.21 -35.24
C LEU A 103 3.67 -2.17 -35.49
N ALA A 104 2.92 -1.93 -34.41
CA ALA A 104 1.47 -1.80 -34.45
C ALA A 104 1.06 -0.48 -33.80
N ALA A 105 0.32 0.34 -34.53
CA ALA A 105 -0.30 1.53 -34.00
C ALA A 105 -1.56 1.19 -33.21
N SER A 106 -1.98 2.13 -32.36
CA SER A 106 -3.28 2.01 -31.69
C SER A 106 -4.40 2.06 -32.73
N ARG A 107 -5.39 1.20 -32.56
CA ARG A 107 -6.57 1.12 -33.46
C ARG A 107 -7.78 1.88 -32.93
N TYR A 108 -7.64 2.49 -31.76
CA TYR A 108 -8.74 3.11 -31.03
C TYR A 108 -8.79 4.61 -31.28
N ALA A 109 -9.99 5.17 -31.26
CA ALA A 109 -10.17 6.61 -31.33
C ALA A 109 -9.79 7.28 -30.00
N PHE A 110 -9.22 8.49 -30.07
CA PHE A 110 -8.87 9.30 -28.91
C PHE A 110 -9.61 10.62 -28.93
N GLN A 111 -9.94 11.11 -27.73
CA GLN A 111 -10.52 12.41 -27.49
C GLN A 111 -9.75 13.15 -26.39
N ASN A 112 -9.66 14.47 -26.49
CA ASN A 112 -9.08 15.31 -25.45
C ASN A 112 -10.15 15.59 -24.39
N CYS A 113 -9.86 15.22 -23.14
CA CYS A 113 -10.77 15.32 -22.03
C CYS A 113 -10.31 16.36 -21.00
N GLY A 114 -11.28 16.97 -20.31
CA GLY A 114 -11.02 17.99 -19.28
C GLY A 114 -10.41 19.28 -19.83
N ARG A 115 -10.04 20.16 -18.91
CA ARG A 115 -9.34 21.43 -19.18
C ARG A 115 -7.88 21.20 -19.52
N SER A 116 -7.29 20.13 -18.98
CA SER A 116 -5.93 19.68 -19.31
C SER A 116 -5.79 19.22 -20.76
N GLY A 117 -6.90 18.87 -21.42
CA GLY A 117 -6.89 18.30 -22.76
C GLY A 117 -6.20 16.94 -22.82
N ALA A 118 -6.21 16.19 -21.71
CA ALA A 118 -5.57 14.90 -21.64
C ALA A 118 -6.20 13.92 -22.65
N PRO A 119 -5.40 13.23 -23.47
CA PRO A 119 -5.93 12.30 -24.45
C PRO A 119 -6.42 11.03 -23.77
N PHE A 120 -7.64 10.61 -24.06
CA PHE A 120 -8.23 9.35 -23.63
C PHE A 120 -8.80 8.59 -24.81
N SER A 121 -8.54 7.29 -24.82
CA SER A 121 -9.14 6.34 -25.76
C SER A 121 -10.64 6.17 -25.48
N GLU A 122 -11.39 5.85 -26.53
CA GLU A 122 -12.80 5.44 -26.45
C GLU A 122 -13.05 4.26 -25.50
N LEU A 123 -11.99 3.48 -25.18
CA LEU A 123 -12.03 2.39 -24.21
C LEU A 123 -12.16 2.85 -22.75
N LEU A 124 -11.93 4.14 -22.47
CA LEU A 124 -11.95 4.71 -21.12
C LEU A 124 -13.00 5.83 -20.98
N PRO A 125 -14.28 5.57 -21.34
CA PRO A 125 -15.30 6.62 -21.45
C PRO A 125 -15.65 7.26 -20.10
N HIS A 126 -15.44 6.53 -19.00
CA HIS A 126 -15.69 7.02 -17.64
C HIS A 126 -14.46 7.68 -17.02
N LEU A 127 -13.27 7.13 -17.25
CA LEU A 127 -12.04 7.68 -16.66
C LEU A 127 -11.71 9.05 -17.26
N GLY A 128 -12.01 9.27 -18.55
CA GLY A 128 -11.85 10.57 -19.18
C GLY A 128 -12.70 11.69 -18.54
N GLN A 129 -13.80 11.36 -17.85
CA GLN A 129 -14.67 12.36 -17.21
C GLN A 129 -14.01 13.06 -16.02
N VAL A 130 -12.97 12.44 -15.44
CA VAL A 130 -12.21 12.97 -14.30
C VAL A 130 -10.77 13.32 -14.71
N ALA A 131 -10.52 13.61 -15.99
CA ALA A 131 -9.18 13.86 -16.52
C ALA A 131 -8.37 14.90 -15.73
N ASP A 132 -9.02 15.96 -15.23
CA ASP A 132 -8.36 17.03 -14.49
C ASP A 132 -8.06 16.68 -13.01
N GLU A 133 -8.57 15.55 -12.52
CA GLU A 133 -8.23 14.98 -11.20
C GLU A 133 -7.06 13.98 -11.28
N LEU A 134 -6.63 13.64 -12.50
CA LEU A 134 -5.60 12.66 -12.75
C LEU A 134 -4.24 13.32 -12.98
N CYS A 135 -3.20 12.68 -12.44
CA CYS A 135 -1.81 13.04 -12.71
C CYS A 135 -1.17 11.93 -13.55
N PHE A 136 -0.63 12.32 -14.71
CA PHE A 136 0.09 11.42 -15.59
C PHE A 136 1.60 11.50 -15.35
N ILE A 137 2.22 10.36 -15.05
CA ILE A 137 3.67 10.25 -14.93
C ILE A 137 4.21 9.65 -16.23
N ARG A 138 4.68 10.50 -17.14
CA ARG A 138 5.28 10.11 -18.43
C ARG A 138 6.82 10.14 -18.44
N SER A 139 7.43 10.50 -17.31
CA SER A 139 8.88 10.63 -17.15
C SER A 139 9.58 9.32 -16.78
N LEU A 140 8.84 8.23 -16.57
CA LEU A 140 9.43 6.93 -16.20
C LEU A 140 10.06 6.27 -17.44
N GLN A 141 11.33 5.91 -17.31
CA GLN A 141 12.08 5.16 -18.32
C GLN A 141 12.71 3.91 -17.66
N THR A 142 12.89 2.85 -18.45
CA THR A 142 13.50 1.61 -17.99
C THR A 142 14.13 0.86 -19.17
N ASP A 143 15.19 0.12 -18.87
CA ASP A 143 15.83 -0.82 -19.81
C ASP A 143 15.25 -2.24 -19.68
N GLU A 144 14.34 -2.46 -18.72
CA GLU A 144 13.72 -3.75 -18.49
C GLU A 144 12.68 -4.05 -19.57
N PHE A 145 13.01 -4.98 -20.47
CA PHE A 145 12.14 -5.37 -21.59
C PHE A 145 11.24 -6.58 -21.27
N ASN A 146 11.45 -7.26 -20.14
CA ASN A 146 10.70 -8.45 -19.76
C ASN A 146 9.76 -8.15 -18.58
N HIS A 147 8.60 -8.81 -18.55
CA HIS A 147 7.53 -8.52 -17.60
C HIS A 147 7.97 -8.58 -16.14
N ALA A 148 8.63 -9.66 -15.70
CA ALA A 148 8.99 -9.82 -14.29
C ALA A 148 10.02 -8.77 -13.81
N PRO A 149 11.16 -8.54 -14.51
CA PRO A 149 12.06 -7.44 -14.16
C PRO A 149 11.43 -6.04 -14.25
N ALA A 150 10.61 -5.76 -15.26
CA ALA A 150 9.95 -4.46 -15.40
C ALA A 150 8.96 -4.19 -14.26
N GLN A 151 8.21 -5.22 -13.82
CA GLN A 151 7.35 -5.11 -12.65
C GLN A 151 8.16 -4.86 -11.37
N LEU A 152 9.29 -5.55 -11.17
CA LEU A 152 10.19 -5.27 -10.04
C LEU A 152 10.70 -3.84 -10.10
N PHE A 153 11.08 -3.35 -11.28
CA PHE A 153 11.53 -1.99 -11.46
C PHE A 153 10.46 -0.97 -11.09
N LEU A 154 9.23 -1.16 -11.57
CA LEU A 154 8.11 -0.28 -11.23
C LEU A 154 7.81 -0.29 -9.72
N HIS A 155 7.86 -1.45 -9.09
CA HIS A 155 7.51 -1.58 -7.68
C HIS A 155 8.64 -1.20 -6.73
N THR A 156 9.90 -1.36 -7.11
CA THR A 156 11.05 -1.26 -6.18
C THR A 156 12.11 -0.25 -6.62
N GLY A 157 12.00 0.27 -7.85
CA GLY A 157 13.03 1.08 -8.52
C GLY A 157 14.14 0.27 -9.18
N PHE A 158 14.10 -1.08 -9.11
CA PHE A 158 15.16 -1.95 -9.63
C PHE A 158 14.61 -3.23 -10.24
N GLY A 159 15.16 -3.69 -11.36
CA GLY A 159 14.74 -4.95 -12.01
C GLY A 159 15.23 -6.23 -11.33
N ARG A 160 15.81 -6.13 -10.13
CA ARG A 160 16.38 -7.25 -9.36
C ARG A 160 15.72 -7.37 -8.00
N LEU A 161 15.70 -8.59 -7.47
CA LEU A 161 15.11 -8.92 -6.17
C LEU A 161 15.85 -8.28 -4.99
N GLY A 162 15.16 -8.16 -3.86
CA GLY A 162 15.73 -7.77 -2.56
C GLY A 162 15.52 -6.31 -2.14
N ARG A 163 14.97 -5.47 -3.04
CA ARG A 163 14.63 -4.08 -2.72
C ARG A 163 13.20 -3.99 -2.15
N PRO A 164 12.93 -3.07 -1.20
CA PRO A 164 11.59 -2.86 -0.69
C PRO A 164 10.64 -2.40 -1.81
N GLY A 165 9.43 -2.95 -1.85
CA GLY A 165 8.36 -2.46 -2.70
C GLY A 165 7.85 -1.08 -2.27
N PHE A 166 7.21 -0.35 -3.18
CA PHE A 166 6.71 0.99 -2.90
C PHE A 166 5.70 0.98 -1.74
N GLY A 167 4.86 -0.05 -1.62
CA GLY A 167 3.94 -0.17 -0.48
C GLY A 167 4.66 -0.32 0.87
N SER A 168 5.82 -0.99 0.89
CA SER A 168 6.69 -1.07 2.06
C SER A 168 7.27 0.31 2.42
N TRP A 169 7.70 1.09 1.42
CA TRP A 169 8.12 2.47 1.61
C TRP A 169 6.98 3.39 2.07
N VAL A 170 5.77 3.20 1.55
CA VAL A 170 4.58 3.95 1.95
C VAL A 170 4.29 3.71 3.43
N THR A 171 4.30 2.46 3.89
CA THR A 171 4.05 2.18 5.32
C THR A 171 5.20 2.60 6.22
N TYR A 172 6.44 2.60 5.73
CA TYR A 172 7.57 3.18 6.43
C TYR A 172 7.42 4.71 6.60
N GLY A 173 6.99 5.40 5.54
CA GLY A 173 6.85 6.85 5.53
C GLY A 173 5.56 7.39 6.16
N LEU A 174 4.47 6.61 6.16
CA LEU A 174 3.18 7.00 6.74
C LEU A 174 2.93 6.42 8.13
N GLY A 175 3.55 5.29 8.48
CA GLY A 175 3.24 4.53 9.68
C GLY A 175 1.90 3.80 9.60
N SER A 176 1.36 3.43 10.77
CA SER A 176 0.04 2.80 10.90
C SER A 176 -0.80 3.55 11.92
N GLU A 177 -2.07 3.83 11.56
CA GLU A 177 -3.11 4.23 12.52
C GLU A 177 -3.77 3.01 13.21
N ASN A 178 -3.48 1.79 12.73
CA ASN A 178 -4.13 0.56 13.20
C ASN A 178 -3.14 -0.32 13.99
N ARG A 179 -3.59 -0.82 15.14
CA ARG A 179 -2.84 -1.73 16.01
C ARG A 179 -3.04 -3.21 15.69
N ASP A 180 -4.19 -3.53 15.12
CA ASP A 180 -4.71 -4.90 15.03
C ASP A 180 -4.67 -5.46 13.61
N LEU A 181 -4.51 -4.60 12.58
CA LEU A 181 -4.39 -5.00 11.18
C LEU A 181 -3.06 -4.57 10.55
N PRO A 182 -2.55 -5.33 9.57
CA PRO A 182 -1.38 -4.94 8.80
C PRO A 182 -1.57 -3.60 8.08
N SER A 183 -0.53 -2.76 8.10
CA SER A 183 -0.52 -1.47 7.40
C SER A 183 -0.44 -1.60 5.88
N TYR A 184 0.08 -2.73 5.39
CA TYR A 184 0.22 -3.04 3.96
C TYR A 184 -0.55 -4.32 3.62
N VAL A 185 -1.76 -4.15 3.10
CA VAL A 185 -2.61 -5.25 2.63
C VAL A 185 -2.51 -5.35 1.11
N VAL A 186 -2.32 -6.59 0.61
CA VAL A 186 -2.27 -6.88 -0.81
C VAL A 186 -3.52 -7.67 -1.20
N LEU A 187 -4.34 -7.10 -2.06
CA LEU A 187 -5.50 -7.76 -2.65
C LEU A 187 -5.13 -8.26 -4.03
N GLN A 188 -5.17 -9.57 -4.22
CA GLN A 188 -4.83 -10.19 -5.50
C GLN A 188 -6.08 -10.76 -6.17
N SER A 189 -6.28 -10.40 -7.43
CA SER A 189 -7.22 -11.06 -8.32
C SER A 189 -6.46 -11.91 -9.34
N GLY A 190 -6.89 -13.16 -9.55
CA GLY A 190 -6.23 -14.07 -10.48
C GLY A 190 -4.90 -14.66 -9.98
N PRO A 191 -4.14 -15.35 -10.86
CA PRO A 191 -2.89 -16.01 -10.50
C PRO A 191 -1.73 -15.02 -10.27
N LEU A 192 -0.74 -15.45 -9.47
CA LEU A 192 0.54 -14.75 -9.33
C LEU A 192 1.30 -14.79 -10.66
N ALA A 193 1.28 -13.70 -11.42
CA ALA A 193 2.01 -13.55 -12.67
C ALA A 193 3.25 -12.66 -12.49
N GLY A 194 4.27 -12.87 -13.34
CA GLY A 194 5.49 -12.07 -13.37
C GLY A 194 6.37 -12.24 -12.13
N ALA A 195 6.70 -11.15 -11.41
CA ALA A 195 7.63 -11.21 -10.28
C ALA A 195 7.03 -11.75 -8.96
N GLY A 196 5.73 -12.03 -8.94
CA GLY A 196 5.02 -12.65 -7.83
C GLY A 196 5.14 -11.86 -6.52
N ALA A 197 5.32 -12.58 -5.40
CA ALA A 197 5.32 -11.98 -4.07
C ALA A 197 6.45 -10.97 -3.80
N ASN A 198 7.46 -10.93 -4.67
CA ASN A 198 8.57 -10.00 -4.56
C ASN A 198 8.16 -8.53 -4.78
N LEU A 199 7.02 -8.29 -5.43
CA LEU A 199 6.49 -6.95 -5.69
C LEU A 199 6.07 -6.18 -4.41
N TRP A 200 5.86 -6.91 -3.32
CA TRP A 200 5.40 -6.36 -2.05
C TRP A 200 6.30 -6.76 -0.88
N ASN A 201 7.57 -7.05 -1.16
CA ASN A 201 8.57 -7.41 -0.15
C ASN A 201 9.00 -6.18 0.68
N ALA A 202 9.27 -6.37 1.97
CA ALA A 202 9.91 -5.37 2.82
C ALA A 202 11.39 -5.12 2.45
N GLY A 203 12.04 -6.05 1.75
CA GLY A 203 13.46 -5.96 1.42
C GLY A 203 14.31 -5.89 2.68
N PHE A 204 15.12 -4.83 2.79
CA PHE A 204 15.91 -4.54 3.98
C PHE A 204 15.16 -3.73 5.04
N LEU A 205 13.90 -3.31 4.79
CA LEU A 205 13.08 -2.67 5.82
C LEU A 205 12.61 -3.72 6.85
N PRO A 206 12.29 -3.31 8.08
CA PRO A 206 11.69 -4.19 9.07
C PRO A 206 10.45 -4.92 8.53
N THR A 207 10.26 -6.16 8.94
CA THR A 207 9.19 -7.05 8.44
C THR A 207 7.78 -6.53 8.71
N VAL A 208 7.60 -5.57 9.61
CA VAL A 208 6.32 -4.87 9.82
C VAL A 208 5.83 -4.12 8.56
N HIS A 209 6.72 -3.86 7.60
CA HIS A 209 6.40 -3.25 6.30
C HIS A 209 6.17 -4.27 5.18
N GLN A 210 6.18 -5.57 5.48
CA GLN A 210 5.91 -6.63 4.51
C GLN A 210 4.45 -6.59 4.05
N GLY A 211 4.22 -6.62 2.74
CA GLY A 211 2.87 -6.74 2.20
C GLY A 211 2.25 -8.10 2.55
N ILE A 212 1.06 -8.06 3.12
CA ILE A 212 0.31 -9.24 3.55
C ILE A 212 -0.79 -9.53 2.50
N PRO A 213 -0.66 -10.62 1.72
CA PRO A 213 -1.68 -11.00 0.75
C PRO A 213 -2.94 -11.51 1.44
N PHE A 214 -4.06 -10.90 1.10
CA PHE A 214 -5.39 -11.34 1.52
C PHE A 214 -5.97 -12.21 0.40
N ARG A 215 -6.40 -13.42 0.76
CA ARG A 215 -6.92 -14.40 -0.18
C ARG A 215 -8.40 -14.14 -0.48
N ALA A 216 -8.82 -14.41 -1.71
CA ALA A 216 -10.23 -14.49 -2.06
C ALA A 216 -10.81 -15.79 -1.45
N GLY A 217 -11.56 -15.67 -0.36
CA GLY A 217 -12.17 -16.81 0.34
C GLY A 217 -12.54 -16.48 1.79
N GLY A 218 -13.14 -17.45 2.50
CA GLY A 218 -13.51 -17.28 3.92
C GLY A 218 -12.31 -17.14 4.86
N GLU A 219 -11.12 -17.57 4.44
CA GLU A 219 -9.86 -17.45 5.18
C GLU A 219 -8.90 -16.47 4.48
N PRO A 220 -9.01 -15.17 4.77
CA PRO A 220 -8.20 -14.15 4.08
C PRO A 220 -6.71 -14.23 4.45
N VAL A 221 -6.38 -14.72 5.65
CA VAL A 221 -5.01 -14.92 6.13
C VAL A 221 -4.87 -16.35 6.67
N TYR A 222 -3.76 -17.01 6.33
CA TYR A 222 -3.51 -18.38 6.77
C TYR A 222 -3.41 -18.49 8.30
N TYR A 223 -3.94 -19.59 8.84
CA TYR A 223 -3.82 -19.99 10.25
C TYR A 223 -4.36 -18.95 11.25
N LEU A 224 -5.27 -18.07 10.81
CA LEU A 224 -5.89 -17.07 11.68
C LEU A 224 -7.18 -17.58 12.36
N ASN A 225 -7.67 -18.75 11.94
CA ASN A 225 -8.83 -19.37 12.54
C ASN A 225 -8.48 -20.04 13.86
N ASN A 226 -9.44 -20.00 14.78
CA ASN A 226 -9.34 -20.77 16.01
C ASN A 226 -9.37 -22.26 15.66
N PRO A 227 -8.59 -23.09 16.37
CA PRO A 227 -8.78 -24.52 16.27
C PRO A 227 -10.23 -24.87 16.65
N ALA A 228 -10.79 -25.92 16.03
CA ALA A 228 -12.22 -26.22 16.08
C ALA A 228 -12.78 -26.43 17.50
N ASP A 229 -11.91 -26.71 18.45
CA ASP A 229 -12.19 -26.91 19.88
C ASP A 229 -12.20 -25.62 20.71
N ARG A 230 -12.00 -24.44 20.11
CA ARG A 230 -11.94 -23.17 20.86
C ARG A 230 -12.94 -22.12 20.40
N GLU A 231 -13.75 -21.65 21.33
CA GLU A 231 -14.72 -20.59 21.10
C GLU A 231 -14.09 -19.21 21.27
N ARG A 232 -14.72 -18.18 20.67
CA ARG A 232 -14.29 -16.77 20.81
C ARG A 232 -14.21 -16.32 22.27
N ALA A 233 -15.00 -16.94 23.16
CA ALA A 233 -15.02 -16.64 24.60
C ALA A 233 -13.71 -17.05 25.30
N ASP A 234 -13.05 -18.11 24.86
CA ASP A 234 -11.82 -18.65 25.47
C ASP A 234 -10.60 -17.73 25.31
N GLN A 235 -10.67 -16.80 24.35
CA GLN A 235 -9.56 -15.89 24.02
C GLN A 235 -9.59 -14.55 24.79
N ARG A 236 -10.67 -14.26 25.53
CA ARG A 236 -10.80 -13.01 26.32
C ARG A 236 -10.23 -13.12 27.72
N VAL A 237 -9.62 -14.25 28.09
CA VAL A 237 -9.00 -14.40 29.40
C VAL A 237 -7.73 -13.53 29.43
N PRO A 238 -7.61 -12.55 30.34
CA PRO A 238 -6.37 -11.80 30.50
C PRO A 238 -5.28 -12.80 30.82
N ARG A 239 -4.15 -12.77 30.11
CA ARG A 239 -2.96 -13.51 30.53
C ARG A 239 -2.62 -13.05 31.95
N ARG A 240 -2.99 -13.83 32.96
CA ARG A 240 -2.45 -13.70 34.31
C ARG A 240 -0.96 -13.98 34.16
N GLY A 241 -0.15 -12.96 34.38
CA GLY A 241 1.30 -13.07 34.38
C GLY A 241 1.73 -14.18 35.34
N ARG A 242 2.72 -14.95 34.89
CA ARG A 242 3.67 -15.58 35.81
C ARG A 242 4.81 -14.61 36.02
#